data_AF-W1X8X9-F1
#
_entry.id   AF-W1X8X9-F1
#
_cell.length_a   1.000
_cell.length_b   1.000
_cell.length_c   1.000
_cell.angle_alpha   90.00
_cell.angle_beta   90.00
_cell.angle_gamma   90.00
#
_symmetry.space_group_name_H-M   'P 1'
#
loop_
_entity.id
_entity.type
_entity.pdbx_description
1 polymer ?
#
loop_
_entity_poly.entity_id
_entity_poly.type
_entity_poly.pdbx_seq_one_letter_code
_entity_poly.pdbx_strand_id
1 'polypeptide(L)'
;KGLTHKEIALTMGKSRPYITNSVRLLNLPLNIIEAIKEGNISQGHARLLINLSEKEQNQWFDKILSQSLSVRQLEKQLHSQQTKTVTKNKHHLFLKEEEKRLKKIFGTEISLQFSKQSQ
;
A
#
# COMPACT_ATOMS: atom_id res chain seq x y z
N LYS A 1 -4.22 -15.41 30.93
CA LYS A 1 -5.23 -15.40 29.84
C LYS A 1 -5.37 -13.95 29.39
N GLY A 2 -5.01 -13.62 28.15
CA GLY A 2 -5.26 -12.29 27.60
C GLY A 2 -6.75 -12.07 27.34
N LEU A 3 -7.24 -10.84 27.47
CA LEU A 3 -8.60 -10.49 27.08
C LEU A 3 -8.73 -10.47 25.55
N THR A 4 -9.87 -10.91 25.03
CA THR A 4 -10.20 -10.78 23.62
C THR A 4 -10.51 -9.32 23.26
N HIS A 5 -10.32 -8.95 21.99
CA HIS A 5 -10.71 -7.61 21.52
C HIS A 5 -12.20 -7.29 21.77
N LYS A 6 -13.08 -8.30 21.86
CA LYS A 6 -14.50 -8.13 22.17
C LYS A 6 -14.70 -7.76 23.64
N GLU A 7 -14.01 -8.43 24.55
CA GLU A 7 -14.09 -8.13 25.99
C GLU A 7 -13.50 -6.75 26.30
N ILE A 8 -12.34 -6.41 25.73
CA ILE A 8 -11.72 -5.08 25.88
C ILE A 8 -12.67 -3.98 25.38
N ALA A 9 -13.32 -4.21 24.25
CA ALA A 9 -14.29 -3.27 23.67
C ALA A 9 -15.48 -3.02 24.62
N LEU A 10 -16.02 -4.08 25.22
CA LEU A 10 -17.10 -3.99 26.20
C LEU A 10 -16.66 -3.21 27.45
N THR A 11 -15.47 -3.51 28.00
CA THR A 11 -14.93 -2.82 29.18
C THR A 11 -14.67 -1.33 28.90
N MET A 12 -14.20 -0.99 27.70
CA MET A 12 -13.86 0.39 27.31
C MET A 12 -15.07 1.19 26.78
N GLY A 13 -16.25 0.55 26.64
CA GLY A 13 -17.42 1.18 26.01
C GLY A 13 -17.17 1.59 24.54
N LYS A 14 -16.29 0.88 23.84
CA LYS A 14 -15.93 1.14 22.44
C LYS A 14 -16.36 -0.01 21.55
N SER A 15 -16.38 0.22 20.23
CA SER A 15 -16.67 -0.84 19.28
C SER A 15 -15.46 -1.78 19.15
N ARG A 16 -15.70 -3.07 18.91
CA ARG A 16 -14.61 -4.03 18.60
C ARG A 16 -13.71 -3.54 17.46
N PRO A 17 -14.23 -2.99 16.34
CA PRO A 17 -13.38 -2.41 15.29
C PRO A 17 -12.48 -1.28 15.79
N TYR A 18 -12.94 -0.44 16.73
CA TYR A 18 -12.13 0.63 17.31
C TYR A 18 -10.90 0.07 18.05
N ILE A 19 -11.10 -0.94 18.89
CA ILE A 19 -10.00 -1.61 19.60
C ILE A 19 -9.04 -2.26 18.61
N THR A 20 -9.55 -3.04 17.64
CA THR A 20 -8.71 -3.67 16.61
C THR A 20 -7.89 -2.64 15.83
N ASN A 21 -8.49 -1.53 15.43
CA ASN A 21 -7.78 -0.50 14.67
C ASN A 21 -6.68 0.16 15.52
N SER A 22 -6.96 0.43 16.79
CA SER A 22 -6.00 1.01 17.73
C SER A 22 -4.80 0.08 17.95
N VAL A 23 -5.05 -1.21 18.14
CA VAL A 23 -3.99 -2.23 18.27
C VAL A 23 -3.17 -2.31 16.99
N ARG A 24 -3.78 -2.24 15.81
CA ARG A 24 -3.05 -2.28 14.54
C ARG A 24 -2.11 -1.09 14.34
N LEU A 25 -2.41 0.09 14.92
CA LEU A 25 -1.50 1.24 14.86
C LEU A 25 -0.17 0.98 15.58
N LEU A 26 -0.14 0.07 16.56
CA LEU A 26 1.08 -0.30 17.28
C LEU A 26 2.09 -1.07 16.43
N ASN A 27 1.68 -1.53 15.24
CA ASN A 27 2.58 -2.19 14.28
C ASN A 27 3.35 -1.18 13.41
N LEU A 28 3.09 0.12 13.56
CA LEU A 28 3.81 1.14 12.83
C LEU A 28 5.18 1.43 13.47
N PRO A 29 6.15 1.92 12.68
CA PRO A 29 7.40 2.47 13.17
C PRO A 29 7.20 3.54 14.25
N LEU A 30 8.12 3.58 15.22
CA LEU A 30 8.08 4.46 16.39
C LEU A 30 7.94 5.95 16.01
N ASN A 31 8.68 6.41 15.01
CA ASN A 31 8.60 7.77 14.48
C ASN A 31 7.17 8.15 14.04
N ILE A 32 6.46 7.23 13.39
CA ILE A 32 5.08 7.45 12.94
C ILE A 32 4.14 7.48 14.14
N ILE A 33 4.34 6.59 15.12
CA ILE A 33 3.53 6.56 16.35
C ILE A 33 3.69 7.87 17.15
N GLU A 34 4.91 8.37 17.30
CA GLU A 34 5.20 9.64 17.97
C GLU A 34 4.52 10.80 17.27
N ALA A 35 4.60 10.87 15.94
CA ALA A 35 3.95 11.92 15.17
C ALA A 35 2.41 11.87 15.25
N ILE A 36 1.80 10.69 15.43
CA ILE A 36 0.36 10.57 15.73
C ILE A 36 0.06 11.15 17.12
N LYS A 37 0.91 10.84 18.11
CA LYS A 37 0.75 11.31 19.49
C LYS A 37 0.88 12.83 19.59
N GLU A 38 1.79 13.42 18.82
CA GLU A 38 1.98 14.88 18.72
C GLU A 38 0.89 15.58 17.90
N GLY A 39 0.09 14.83 17.15
CA GLY A 39 -0.99 15.37 16.31
C GLY A 39 -0.52 15.87 14.93
N ASN A 40 0.75 15.66 14.57
CA ASN A 40 1.28 15.99 13.25
C ASN A 40 0.60 15.18 12.13
N ILE A 41 0.20 13.95 12.44
CA ILE A 41 -0.59 13.10 11.54
C ILE A 41 -1.81 12.50 12.23
N SER A 42 -2.94 12.48 11.52
CA SER A 42 -4.14 11.84 12.04
C SER A 42 -4.06 10.30 12.02
N GLN A 43 -4.86 9.65 12.87
CA GLN A 43 -5.06 8.18 12.83
C GLN A 43 -5.57 7.69 11.46
N GLY A 44 -6.23 8.56 10.68
CA GLY A 44 -6.66 8.26 9.31
C GLY A 44 -5.48 8.03 8.37
N HIS A 45 -4.43 8.85 8.47
CA HIS A 45 -3.19 8.64 7.71
C HIS A 45 -2.53 7.32 8.11
N ALA A 46 -2.37 7.11 9.42
CA ALA A 46 -1.72 5.92 9.98
C ALA A 46 -2.39 4.60 9.52
N ARG A 47 -3.72 4.59 9.43
CA ARG A 47 -4.50 3.44 8.92
C ARG A 47 -4.18 3.08 7.48
N LEU A 48 -3.87 4.06 6.64
CA LEU A 48 -3.51 3.82 5.24
C LEU A 48 -2.08 3.29 5.12
N LEU A 49 -1.19 3.69 6.03
CA LEU A 49 0.22 3.28 6.05
C LEU A 49 0.42 1.84 6.55
N ILE A 50 -0.42 1.34 7.45
CA ILE A 50 -0.31 -0.01 8.05
C ILE A 50 -0.13 -1.13 7.02
N ASN A 51 -0.75 -1.01 5.85
CA ASN A 51 -0.73 -2.07 4.84
C ASN A 51 0.51 -2.00 3.92
N LEU A 52 1.38 -1.01 4.11
CA LEU A 52 2.58 -0.80 3.30
C LEU A 52 3.81 -1.41 3.95
N SER A 53 4.86 -1.63 3.16
CA SER A 53 6.16 -2.04 3.68
C SER A 53 6.78 -0.92 4.54
N GLU A 54 7.63 -1.26 5.51
CA GLU A 54 8.27 -0.28 6.40
C GLU A 54 8.99 0.85 5.65
N LYS A 55 9.65 0.51 4.53
CA LYS A 55 10.29 1.50 3.66
C LYS A 55 9.28 2.47 3.04
N GLU A 56 8.17 1.97 2.54
CA GLU A 56 7.10 2.79 1.98
C GLU A 56 6.41 3.63 3.05
N GLN A 57 6.23 3.09 4.25
CA GLN A 57 5.65 3.82 5.39
C GLN A 57 6.45 5.08 5.71
N ASN A 58 7.78 4.97 5.81
CA ASN A 58 8.66 6.11 6.05
C ASN A 58 8.65 7.11 4.88
N GLN A 59 8.72 6.64 3.63
CA GLN A 59 8.65 7.51 2.46
C GLN A 59 7.35 8.31 2.40
N TRP A 60 6.22 7.66 2.69
CA TRP A 60 4.93 8.32 2.72
C TRP A 60 4.79 9.25 3.91
N PHE A 61 5.32 8.88 5.07
CA PHE A 61 5.36 9.71 6.25
C PHE A 61 6.07 11.04 6.00
N ASP A 62 7.29 11.01 5.45
CA ASP A 62 8.05 12.21 5.09
C ASP A 62 7.29 13.08 4.07
N LYS A 63 6.60 12.43 3.13
CA LYS A 63 5.78 13.11 2.13
C LYS A 63 4.54 13.78 2.73
N ILE A 64 3.89 13.13 3.70
CA ILE A 64 2.72 13.68 4.41
C ILE A 64 3.14 14.93 5.18
N LEU A 65 4.27 14.89 5.88
CA LEU A 65 4.79 16.04 6.62
C LEU A 65 5.20 17.19 5.71
N SER A 66 5.97 16.90 4.65
CA SER A 66 6.47 17.95 3.74
C SER A 66 5.38 18.60 2.90
N GLN A 67 4.35 17.86 2.48
CA GLN A 67 3.30 18.35 1.58
C GLN A 67 1.98 18.62 2.30
N SER A 68 1.91 18.45 3.63
CA SER A 68 0.68 18.60 4.43
C SER A 68 -0.51 17.86 3.81
N LEU A 69 -0.29 16.61 3.39
CA LEU A 69 -1.30 15.85 2.66
C LEU A 69 -2.51 15.57 3.55
N SER A 70 -3.71 15.75 2.99
CA SER A 70 -4.94 15.25 3.61
C SER A 70 -5.06 13.73 3.45
N VAL A 71 -5.81 13.09 4.35
CA VAL A 71 -6.09 11.64 4.32
C VAL A 71 -6.64 11.21 2.96
N ARG A 72 -7.54 12.02 2.37
CA ARG A 72 -8.15 11.75 1.06
C ARG A 72 -7.14 11.86 -0.09
N GLN A 73 -6.22 12.82 -0.02
CA GLN A 73 -5.15 12.94 -1.02
C GLN A 73 -4.18 11.77 -0.93
N LEU A 74 -3.78 11.37 0.29
CA LEU A 74 -2.94 10.21 0.51
C LEU A 74 -3.60 8.94 -0.05
N GLU A 75 -4.87 8.72 0.26
CA GLU A 75 -5.64 7.59 -0.24
C GLU A 75 -5.66 7.55 -1.77
N LYS A 76 -5.94 8.68 -2.43
CA LYS A 76 -5.97 8.78 -3.89
C LYS A 76 -4.60 8.46 -4.50
N GLN A 77 -3.52 8.97 -3.92
CA GLN A 77 -2.18 8.69 -4.43
C GLN A 77 -1.79 7.22 -4.25
N LEU A 78 -2.15 6.61 -3.11
CA LEU A 78 -1.86 5.21 -2.83
C LEU A 78 -2.61 4.26 -3.77
N HIS A 79 -3.90 4.54 -4.03
CA HIS A 79 -4.67 3.80 -5.03
C HIS A 79 -4.10 3.95 -6.44
N SER A 80 -3.65 5.16 -6.81
CA SER A 80 -3.05 5.39 -8.13
C SER A 80 -1.72 4.67 -8.36
N GLN A 81 -0.99 4.32 -7.30
CA GLN A 81 0.22 3.51 -7.40
C GLN A 81 -0.11 2.02 -7.56
N GLN A 82 -1.13 1.51 -6.86
CA GLN A 82 -1.58 0.12 -6.98
C GLN A 82 -2.13 -0.20 -8.38
N THR A 83 -2.84 0.73 -9.03
CA THR A 83 -3.34 0.50 -10.39
C THR A 83 -2.21 0.46 -11.43
N LYS A 84 -1.10 1.17 -11.22
CA LYS A 84 0.06 1.16 -12.12
C LYS A 84 0.86 -0.15 -12.06
N THR A 85 0.95 -0.80 -10.90
CA THR A 85 1.71 -2.05 -10.74
C THR A 85 0.96 -3.25 -11.32
N VAL A 86 -0.37 -3.30 -11.18
CA VAL A 86 -1.20 -4.38 -11.74
C VAL A 86 -1.15 -4.39 -13.27
N THR A 87 -1.25 -3.22 -13.92
CA THR A 87 -1.24 -3.14 -15.39
C THR A 87 0.12 -3.51 -15.98
N LYS A 88 1.23 -3.07 -15.37
CA LYS A 88 2.59 -3.43 -15.81
C LYS A 88 2.85 -4.94 -15.72
N ASN A 89 2.43 -5.59 -14.64
CA ASN A 89 2.60 -7.04 -14.49
C ASN A 89 1.75 -7.84 -15.48
N LYS A 90 0.52 -7.39 -15.80
CA LYS A 90 -0.31 -8.05 -16.83
C LYS A 90 0.33 -7.98 -18.21
N HIS A 91 0.86 -6.82 -18.62
CA HIS A 91 1.57 -6.72 -19.89
C HIS A 91 2.79 -7.63 -19.94
N HIS A 92 3.61 -7.66 -18.89
CA HIS A 92 4.80 -8.52 -18.86
C HIS A 92 4.46 -10.02 -18.93
N LEU A 93 3.38 -10.45 -18.28
CA LEU A 93 2.93 -11.84 -18.35
C LEU A 93 2.47 -12.21 -19.77
N PHE A 94 1.69 -11.33 -20.42
CA PHE A 94 1.25 -11.51 -21.80
C PHE A 94 2.42 -11.57 -22.80
N LEU A 95 3.40 -10.66 -22.66
CA LEU A 95 4.60 -10.67 -23.51
C LEU A 95 5.36 -12.00 -23.40
N LYS A 96 5.53 -12.50 -22.17
CA LYS A 96 6.26 -13.74 -21.92
C LYS A 96 5.55 -14.98 -22.46
N GLU A 97 4.21 -14.98 -22.45
CA GLU A 97 3.42 -16.03 -23.08
C GLU A 97 3.56 -16.02 -24.60
N GLU A 98 3.53 -14.84 -25.21
CA GLU A 98 3.58 -14.71 -26.66
C GLU A 98 5.01 -14.93 -27.22
N GLU A 99 6.05 -14.52 -26.50
CA GLU A 99 7.45 -14.89 -26.81
C GLU A 99 7.64 -16.41 -26.82
N LYS A 100 7.08 -17.13 -25.84
CA LYS A 100 7.13 -18.59 -25.80
C LYS A 100 6.41 -19.23 -26.99
N ARG A 101 5.25 -18.70 -27.37
CA ARG A 101 4.48 -19.19 -28.51
C ARG A 101 5.24 -18.99 -29.82
N LEU A 102 5.79 -17.79 -30.04
CA LEU A 102 6.56 -17.48 -31.24
C LEU A 102 7.86 -18.29 -31.28
N LYS A 103 8.56 -18.46 -30.16
CA LYS A 103 9.75 -19.33 -30.07
C LYS A 103 9.44 -20.77 -30.50
N LYS A 104 8.26 -21.29 -30.14
CA LYS A 104 7.81 -22.63 -30.55
C LYS A 104 7.50 -22.72 -32.05
N ILE A 105 6.97 -21.66 -32.64
CA ILE A 105 6.61 -21.63 -34.07
C ILE A 105 7.84 -21.44 -34.96
N PHE A 106 8.72 -20.52 -34.58
CA PHE A 106 9.85 -20.09 -35.42
C PHE A 106 11.16 -20.82 -35.11
N GLY A 107 11.23 -21.57 -33.99
CA GLY A 107 12.42 -22.35 -33.62
C GLY A 107 13.65 -21.52 -33.27
N THR A 108 13.50 -20.21 -33.13
CA THR A 108 14.56 -19.24 -32.88
C THR A 108 14.27 -18.41 -31.64
N GLU A 109 15.30 -17.80 -31.06
CA GLU A 109 15.10 -16.88 -29.93
C GLU A 109 14.50 -15.57 -30.43
N ILE A 110 13.31 -15.23 -29.92
CA ILE A 110 12.58 -14.02 -30.28
C ILE A 110 12.45 -13.18 -29.01
N SER A 111 12.86 -11.91 -29.12
CA SER A 111 12.65 -10.88 -28.10
C SER A 111 11.65 -9.86 -28.63
N LEU A 112 10.54 -9.65 -27.93
CA LEU A 112 9.51 -8.68 -28.31
C LEU A 112 9.77 -7.34 -27.64
N GLN A 113 10.12 -6.32 -28.43
CA GLN A 113 10.18 -4.93 -27.97
C GLN A 113 8.93 -4.17 -28.41
N PHE A 114 8.20 -3.60 -27.45
CA PHE A 114 7.12 -2.67 -27.75
C PHE A 114 7.70 -1.28 -28.05
N SER A 115 7.66 -0.87 -29.31
CA SER A 115 7.81 0.54 -29.67
C SER A 115 6.46 1.22 -29.55
N LYS A 116 6.38 2.29 -28.75
CA LYS A 116 5.20 3.14 -28.69
C LYS A 116 5.19 3.99 -29.96
N GLN A 117 4.41 3.58 -30.94
CA GLN A 117 4.20 4.41 -32.13
C GLN A 117 3.20 5.51 -31.76
N SER A 118 3.70 6.72 -31.56
CA SER A 118 2.86 7.91 -31.38
C SER A 118 2.11 8.18 -32.68
N GLN A 119 0.78 8.13 -32.62
CA GLN A 119 -0.12 8.87 -33.49
C GLN A 119 -0.84 9.92 -32.63
#